data_AF-A0A0W0ZVN7-F1
#
_entry.id   AF-A0A0W0ZVN7-F1
#
_cell.length_a   1.000
_cell.length_b   1.000
_cell.length_c   1.000
_cell.angle_alpha   90.00
_cell.angle_beta   90.00
_cell.angle_gamma   90.00
#
_symmetry.space_group_name_H-M   'P 1'
#
loop_
_entity.id
_entity.type
_entity.pdbx_description
1 polymer ?
#
loop_
_entity_poly.entity_id
_entity_poly.type
_entity_poly.pdbx_seq_one_letter_code
_entity_poly.pdbx_strand_id
1 'polypeptide(L)'
;MAWARFITKPGLVGMGSGMTYLFQQVYQYKQFEEQMNPLSDATELPTREQVQANQKEYVVIGRQSPDVGPWDPKKYPKHHYLDAINKSPLFLKQLGTRMDNEKHYDMPVGGDFITVPLTPNPKVPQVVIKPENMISTAVEDLPDDACYEVSFARKQAFTDLSKGKSPFYHSSFAFRVVTPDRPAHPNTVVISGKQVKEMVADINKTICEPQHCTMNSSNCYSAGLYGMKALAEVVDRSSVDETTKKTNLKSIADVTKQVARDNYGRGVTNNPVVSVALISDMYKLLKKHELLIDIEVQHQNQSGFK
;
A
#
# COMPACT_ATOMS: atom_id res chain seq x y z
N MET A 1 -49.47 11.97 44.94
CA MET A 1 -48.37 10.99 44.93
C MET A 1 -48.71 9.91 43.91
N ALA A 2 -48.15 10.00 42.71
CA ALA A 2 -48.34 9.01 41.66
C ALA A 2 -46.95 8.46 41.31
N TRP A 3 -46.76 7.17 41.56
CA TRP A 3 -45.60 6.40 41.18
C TRP A 3 -45.61 6.20 39.66
N ALA A 4 -44.64 6.81 38.97
CA ALA A 4 -44.41 6.56 37.55
C ALA A 4 -43.70 5.20 37.39
N ARG A 5 -44.41 4.22 36.86
CA ARG A 5 -43.85 2.96 36.37
C ARG A 5 -42.98 3.26 35.14
N PHE A 6 -41.67 3.17 35.29
CA PHE A 6 -40.76 3.01 34.16
C PHE A 6 -40.99 1.63 33.55
N ILE A 7 -41.68 1.58 32.41
CA ILE A 7 -41.66 0.42 31.52
C ILE A 7 -40.28 0.42 30.85
N THR A 8 -39.35 -0.31 31.47
CA THR A 8 -38.12 -0.76 30.80
C THR A 8 -38.54 -1.69 29.66
N LYS A 9 -38.39 -1.24 28.41
CA LYS A 9 -38.42 -2.17 27.27
C LYS A 9 -37.20 -3.10 27.38
N PRO A 10 -37.38 -4.42 27.48
CA PRO A 10 -36.28 -5.36 27.40
C PRO A 10 -35.99 -5.58 25.91
N GLY A 11 -34.92 -4.96 25.39
CA GLY A 11 -34.59 -5.12 23.97
C GLY A 11 -33.21 -4.70 23.52
N LEU A 12 -32.35 -4.20 24.42
CA LEU A 12 -31.00 -3.73 24.08
C LEU A 12 -30.00 -4.11 25.19
N VAL A 13 -30.06 -5.36 25.64
CA VAL A 13 -29.00 -5.96 26.46
C VAL A 13 -28.46 -7.13 25.64
N GLY A 14 -27.33 -6.93 24.96
CA GLY A 14 -26.70 -8.04 24.23
C GLY A 14 -25.79 -7.70 23.05
N MET A 15 -25.47 -6.45 22.73
CA MET A 15 -24.31 -6.21 21.85
C MET A 15 -23.05 -6.29 22.70
N GLY A 16 -22.46 -7.49 22.79
CA GLY A 16 -21.17 -7.66 23.46
C GLY A 16 -20.11 -6.71 22.89
N SER A 17 -19.10 -6.38 23.70
CA SER A 17 -18.01 -5.44 23.36
C SER A 17 -17.33 -5.70 21.99
N GLY A 18 -17.38 -6.94 21.50
CA GLY A 18 -16.92 -7.29 20.16
C GLY A 18 -17.75 -6.67 19.03
N MET A 19 -19.08 -6.58 19.16
CA MET A 19 -19.94 -5.98 18.13
C MET A 19 -19.79 -4.46 18.09
N THR A 20 -19.68 -3.79 19.24
CA THR A 20 -19.45 -2.34 19.30
C THR A 20 -18.10 -1.97 18.72
N TYR A 21 -17.05 -2.75 18.99
CA TYR A 21 -15.74 -2.58 18.36
C TYR A 21 -15.82 -2.72 16.82
N LEU A 22 -16.53 -3.74 16.32
CA LEU A 22 -16.71 -3.94 14.87
C LEU A 22 -17.43 -2.75 14.22
N PHE A 23 -18.52 -2.25 14.83
CA PHE A 23 -19.22 -1.07 14.31
C PHE A 23 -18.33 0.17 14.29
N GLN A 24 -17.50 0.37 15.31
CA GLN A 24 -16.53 1.47 15.34
C GLN A 24 -15.51 1.36 14.21
N GLN A 25 -14.98 0.17 13.94
CA GLN A 25 -14.03 -0.06 12.84
C GLN A 25 -14.66 0.20 11.47
N VAL A 26 -15.91 -0.24 11.26
CA VAL A 26 -16.67 0.05 10.04
C VAL A 26 -16.94 1.55 9.88
N TYR A 27 -17.26 2.25 10.97
CA TYR A 27 -17.49 3.70 10.93
C TYR A 27 -16.21 4.45 10.56
N GLN A 28 -15.10 4.15 11.22
CA GLN A 28 -13.80 4.74 10.90
C GLN A 28 -13.44 4.47 9.43
N TYR A 29 -13.77 3.27 8.90
CA TYR A 29 -13.48 2.90 7.51
C TYR A 29 -14.14 3.84 6.53
N LYS A 30 -15.43 4.06 6.71
CA LYS A 30 -16.18 4.98 5.87
C LYS A 30 -15.64 6.39 5.95
N GLN A 31 -15.30 6.88 7.14
CA GLN A 31 -14.73 8.22 7.31
C GLN A 31 -13.39 8.39 6.57
N PHE A 32 -12.49 7.41 6.70
CA PHE A 32 -11.22 7.45 6.00
C PHE A 32 -11.40 7.36 4.49
N GLU A 33 -12.28 6.48 4.02
CA GLU A 33 -12.61 6.37 2.60
C GLU A 33 -13.15 7.71 2.05
N GLU A 34 -14.06 8.36 2.77
CA GLU A 34 -14.60 9.68 2.45
C GLU A 34 -13.49 10.74 2.38
N GLN A 35 -12.52 10.72 3.31
CA GLN A 35 -11.39 11.66 3.34
C GLN A 35 -10.38 11.44 2.21
N MET A 36 -10.24 10.20 1.72
CA MET A 36 -9.34 9.86 0.61
C MET A 36 -9.99 10.06 -0.77
N ASN A 37 -11.32 10.13 -0.86
CA ASN A 37 -12.04 10.32 -2.11
C ASN A 37 -11.59 11.53 -2.95
N PRO A 38 -11.28 12.70 -2.36
CA PRO A 38 -10.84 13.87 -3.13
C PRO A 38 -9.46 13.69 -3.79
N LEU A 39 -8.65 12.72 -3.34
CA LEU A 39 -7.29 12.53 -3.83
C LEU A 39 -7.24 11.90 -5.23
N SER A 40 -8.26 11.11 -5.59
CA SER A 40 -8.28 10.36 -6.85
C SER A 40 -9.69 9.88 -7.19
N ASP A 41 -10.02 9.89 -8.48
CA ASP A 41 -11.28 9.46 -9.07
C ASP A 41 -11.25 7.97 -9.40
N ALA A 42 -10.06 7.35 -9.34
CA ALA A 42 -9.90 5.92 -9.50
C ALA A 42 -10.66 5.19 -8.39
N THR A 43 -11.69 4.44 -8.81
CA THR A 43 -12.39 3.51 -7.94
C THR A 43 -11.60 2.22 -7.78
N GLU A 44 -10.96 1.78 -8.87
CA GLU A 44 -10.05 0.64 -8.96
C GLU A 44 -8.91 0.95 -9.95
N LEU A 45 -7.76 0.31 -9.77
CA LEU A 45 -6.66 0.38 -10.73
C LEU A 45 -6.98 -0.46 -11.98
N PRO A 46 -6.52 -0.07 -13.18
CA PRO A 46 -6.79 -0.82 -14.40
C PRO A 46 -6.21 -2.24 -14.31
N THR A 47 -6.95 -3.20 -14.86
CA THR A 47 -6.45 -4.56 -15.08
C THR A 47 -5.27 -4.51 -16.05
N ARG A 48 -4.16 -5.13 -15.67
CA ARG A 48 -2.90 -5.14 -16.42
C ARG A 48 -2.46 -6.57 -16.67
N GLU A 49 -1.79 -6.79 -17.79
CA GLU A 49 -1.09 -8.05 -18.03
C GLU A 49 0.00 -8.24 -16.95
N GLN A 50 0.16 -9.48 -16.50
CA GLN A 50 1.25 -9.86 -15.61
C GLN A 50 2.38 -10.49 -16.43
N VAL A 51 3.55 -9.90 -16.35
CA VAL A 51 4.77 -10.41 -16.98
C VAL A 51 5.81 -10.74 -15.91
N GLN A 52 6.65 -11.73 -16.15
CA GLN A 52 7.75 -12.03 -15.24
C GLN A 52 8.96 -11.14 -15.57
N ALA A 53 9.64 -10.62 -14.56
CA ALA A 53 10.95 -10.00 -14.74
C ALA A 53 11.89 -11.02 -15.40
N ASN A 54 12.53 -10.61 -16.49
CA ASN A 54 13.41 -11.46 -17.27
C ASN A 54 14.91 -11.13 -17.09
N GLN A 55 15.21 -10.10 -16.30
CA GLN A 55 16.56 -9.63 -16.01
C GLN A 55 16.68 -9.17 -14.57
N LYS A 56 17.92 -9.14 -14.07
CA LYS A 56 18.26 -8.67 -12.72
C LYS A 56 18.38 -7.14 -12.70
N GLU A 57 17.25 -6.45 -12.72
CA GLU A 57 17.18 -4.99 -12.87
C GLU A 57 16.38 -4.27 -11.77
N TYR A 58 15.87 -5.00 -10.78
CA TYR A 58 14.99 -4.44 -9.73
C TYR A 58 15.66 -4.38 -8.38
N VAL A 59 15.81 -3.17 -7.82
CA VAL A 59 16.08 -2.98 -6.40
C VAL A 59 14.74 -2.95 -5.68
N VAL A 60 14.48 -3.92 -4.81
CA VAL A 60 13.25 -3.95 -4.00
C VAL A 60 13.61 -3.60 -2.56
N ILE A 61 13.02 -2.53 -2.03
CA ILE A 61 13.16 -2.15 -0.62
C ILE A 61 11.93 -2.62 0.16
N GLY A 62 12.08 -2.79 1.46
CA GLY A 62 11.10 -3.49 2.29
C GLY A 62 11.17 -4.99 2.03
N ARG A 63 12.38 -5.56 2.01
CA ARG A 63 12.57 -7.01 1.96
C ARG A 63 12.81 -7.48 3.38
N GLN A 64 11.86 -8.21 3.96
CA GLN A 64 12.18 -9.01 5.14
C GLN A 64 13.16 -10.10 4.69
N SER A 65 14.39 -10.02 5.22
CA SER A 65 15.49 -10.95 4.93
C SER A 65 16.02 -10.85 3.47
N PRO A 66 16.71 -9.75 3.10
CA PRO A 66 17.23 -9.52 1.75
C PRO A 66 18.26 -10.57 1.30
N ASP A 67 18.95 -11.20 2.25
CA ASP A 67 20.05 -12.16 2.01
C ASP A 67 19.58 -13.59 1.75
N VAL A 68 18.27 -13.84 1.79
CA VAL A 68 17.74 -15.19 1.73
C VAL A 68 16.96 -15.39 0.43
N GLY A 69 17.35 -16.44 -0.29
CA GLY A 69 16.85 -16.79 -1.63
C GLY A 69 15.34 -17.14 -1.66
N PRO A 70 14.84 -17.61 -2.82
CA PRO A 70 13.43 -17.89 -3.01
C PRO A 70 12.86 -18.87 -2.00
N TRP A 71 11.58 -18.72 -1.70
CA TRP A 71 10.85 -19.59 -0.79
C TRP A 71 11.02 -21.06 -1.17
N ASP A 72 11.55 -21.87 -0.25
CA ASP A 72 11.70 -23.32 -0.41
C ASP A 72 10.50 -24.06 0.21
N PRO A 73 9.61 -24.64 -0.63
CA PRO A 73 8.43 -25.37 -0.16
C PRO A 73 8.74 -26.62 0.66
N LYS A 74 9.93 -27.22 0.47
CA LYS A 74 10.36 -28.43 1.20
C LYS A 74 10.95 -28.07 2.56
N LYS A 75 11.66 -26.94 2.64
CA LYS A 75 12.27 -26.44 3.89
C LYS A 75 11.28 -25.71 4.78
N TYR A 76 10.26 -25.08 4.19
CA TYR A 76 9.23 -24.31 4.91
C TYR A 76 7.82 -24.72 4.44
N PRO A 77 7.36 -25.93 4.78
CA PRO A 77 6.08 -26.45 4.33
C PRO A 77 4.90 -25.66 4.91
N LYS A 78 3.94 -25.29 4.05
CA LYS A 78 2.84 -24.35 4.35
C LYS A 78 1.62 -24.98 5.06
N HIS A 79 1.69 -26.25 5.46
CA HIS A 79 0.51 -27.02 5.89
C HIS A 79 -0.19 -26.43 7.12
N HIS A 80 0.57 -25.83 8.05
CA HIS A 80 0.03 -25.28 9.30
C HIS A 80 -0.74 -23.96 9.10
N TYR A 81 -0.40 -23.19 8.06
CA TYR A 81 -0.97 -21.85 7.80
C TYR A 81 -2.37 -21.91 7.18
N LEU A 82 -2.57 -22.82 6.24
CA LEU A 82 -3.86 -23.03 5.59
C LEU A 82 -4.92 -23.52 6.59
N ASP A 83 -4.53 -24.36 7.56
CA ASP A 83 -5.42 -24.83 8.61
C ASP A 83 -5.89 -23.71 9.54
N ALA A 84 -5.01 -22.78 9.91
CA ALA A 84 -5.36 -21.61 10.73
C ALA A 84 -6.28 -20.62 9.97
N ILE A 85 -6.00 -20.38 8.68
CA ILE A 85 -6.82 -19.54 7.81
C ILE A 85 -8.20 -20.19 7.61
N ASN A 86 -8.27 -21.50 7.35
CA ASN A 86 -9.54 -22.19 7.07
C ASN A 86 -10.46 -22.28 8.29
N LYS A 87 -9.92 -22.40 9.51
CA LYS A 87 -10.71 -22.46 10.76
C LYS A 87 -11.44 -21.16 11.15
N SER A 88 -11.15 -20.04 10.49
CA SER A 88 -11.80 -18.76 10.78
C SER A 88 -13.14 -18.58 10.02
N PRO A 89 -14.24 -18.12 10.66
CA PRO A 89 -15.53 -17.93 9.99
C PRO A 89 -15.49 -16.87 8.89
N LEU A 90 -16.14 -17.11 7.75
CA LEU A 90 -16.15 -16.25 6.55
C LEU A 90 -16.60 -14.80 6.80
N PHE A 91 -17.56 -14.58 7.68
CA PHE A 91 -18.03 -13.24 8.05
C PHE A 91 -16.98 -12.43 8.83
N LEU A 92 -16.20 -13.08 9.70
CA LEU A 92 -15.07 -12.46 10.40
C LEU A 92 -13.84 -12.27 9.50
N LYS A 93 -13.72 -13.06 8.42
CA LYS A 93 -12.70 -12.89 7.37
C LYS A 93 -12.97 -11.64 6.50
N GLN A 94 -14.24 -11.37 6.19
CA GLN A 94 -14.65 -10.17 5.44
C GLN A 94 -14.56 -8.89 6.29
N LEU A 95 -14.75 -8.98 7.61
CA LEU A 95 -14.65 -7.85 8.54
C LEU A 95 -13.23 -7.62 9.09
N GLY A 96 -12.21 -8.27 8.54
CA GLY A 96 -10.80 -7.95 8.79
C GLY A 96 -10.27 -8.24 10.19
N THR A 97 -11.07 -8.80 11.10
CA THR A 97 -10.70 -8.94 12.52
C THR A 97 -10.87 -10.36 13.02
N ARG A 98 -9.79 -11.15 12.93
CA ARG A 98 -9.18 -11.81 14.09
C ARG A 98 -7.80 -12.36 13.72
N MET A 99 -6.86 -12.07 14.61
CA MET A 99 -5.51 -12.62 14.70
C MET A 99 -4.53 -12.05 13.68
N ASP A 100 -4.21 -10.77 13.90
CA ASP A 100 -2.80 -10.43 14.05
C ASP A 100 -2.13 -11.52 14.90
N ASN A 101 -1.18 -12.16 14.24
CA ASN A 101 -0.16 -12.95 14.87
C ASN A 101 0.90 -13.12 13.77
N GLU A 102 1.37 -12.02 13.17
CA GLU A 102 2.57 -12.07 12.33
C GLU A 102 3.73 -12.74 13.07
N LYS A 103 3.78 -12.63 14.41
CA LYS A 103 4.64 -13.44 15.30
C LYS A 103 4.38 -14.97 15.32
N HIS A 104 3.31 -15.47 14.70
CA HIS A 104 3.00 -16.90 14.54
C HIS A 104 2.92 -17.33 13.06
N TYR A 105 3.20 -16.43 12.11
CA TYR A 105 3.36 -16.79 10.71
C TYR A 105 4.85 -16.72 10.38
N ASP A 106 5.49 -17.84 10.06
CA ASP A 106 6.80 -17.79 9.42
C ASP A 106 6.63 -17.03 8.12
N MET A 107 7.19 -15.83 8.08
CA MET A 107 7.11 -15.00 6.91
C MET A 107 7.86 -15.72 5.80
N PRO A 108 7.22 -15.99 4.66
CA PRO A 108 7.87 -16.71 3.58
C PRO A 108 9.13 -15.94 3.17
N VAL A 109 10.25 -16.65 3.27
CA VAL A 109 11.58 -16.20 2.92
C VAL A 109 11.61 -15.73 1.47
N GLY A 110 12.14 -14.52 1.21
CA GLY A 110 12.40 -14.04 -0.15
C GLY A 110 11.25 -14.26 -1.12
N GLY A 111 10.04 -13.78 -0.79
CA GLY A 111 8.87 -14.00 -1.66
C GLY A 111 8.92 -13.18 -2.94
N ASP A 112 8.26 -13.66 -3.99
CA ASP A 112 8.01 -12.90 -5.22
C ASP A 112 7.25 -11.60 -4.89
N PHE A 113 7.52 -10.55 -5.66
CA PHE A 113 6.81 -9.28 -5.58
C PHE A 113 6.10 -9.00 -6.89
N ILE A 114 4.90 -8.45 -6.82
CA ILE A 114 4.18 -7.94 -7.99
C ILE A 114 4.20 -6.42 -7.92
N THR A 115 4.68 -5.78 -8.98
CA THR A 115 4.64 -4.31 -9.07
C THR A 115 3.22 -3.82 -9.29
N VAL A 116 2.93 -2.65 -8.72
CA VAL A 116 1.80 -1.80 -9.04
C VAL A 116 2.40 -0.56 -9.70
N PRO A 117 2.39 -0.50 -11.04
CA PRO A 117 3.00 0.60 -11.78
C PRO A 117 2.38 1.95 -11.43
N LEU A 118 3.21 2.95 -11.17
CA LEU A 118 2.79 4.33 -10.94
C LEU A 118 2.62 5.04 -12.30
N THR A 119 1.52 4.74 -12.99
CA THR A 119 1.26 5.30 -14.33
C THR A 119 -0.22 5.25 -14.71
N PRO A 120 -0.75 6.24 -15.45
CA PRO A 120 -2.12 6.17 -15.93
C PRO A 120 -2.26 5.22 -17.13
N ASN A 121 -1.16 4.80 -17.77
CA ASN A 121 -1.23 3.94 -18.95
C ASN A 121 -1.59 2.50 -18.55
N PRO A 122 -2.75 1.96 -18.94
CA PRO A 122 -3.15 0.59 -18.59
C PRO A 122 -2.33 -0.48 -19.31
N LYS A 123 -1.58 -0.12 -20.36
CA LYS A 123 -0.74 -1.05 -21.13
C LYS A 123 0.59 -1.38 -20.44
N VAL A 124 1.00 -0.61 -19.43
CA VAL A 124 2.21 -0.93 -18.67
C VAL A 124 1.90 -2.15 -17.79
N PRO A 125 2.61 -3.28 -17.95
CA PRO A 125 2.27 -4.51 -17.25
C PRO A 125 2.62 -4.42 -15.76
N GLN A 126 1.98 -5.28 -14.98
CA GLN A 126 2.48 -5.63 -13.66
C GLN A 126 3.64 -6.62 -13.83
N VAL A 127 4.71 -6.42 -13.08
CA VAL A 127 5.91 -7.24 -13.17
C VAL A 127 6.03 -8.11 -11.93
N VAL A 128 6.12 -9.42 -12.15
CA VAL A 128 6.45 -10.40 -11.11
C VAL A 128 7.97 -10.47 -10.98
N ILE A 129 8.48 -9.96 -9.86
CA ILE A 129 9.90 -9.90 -9.52
C ILE A 129 10.21 -11.07 -8.59
N LYS A 130 10.89 -12.08 -9.14
CA LYS A 130 11.44 -13.18 -8.35
C LYS A 130 12.76 -12.78 -7.69
N PRO A 131 13.13 -13.39 -6.55
CA PRO A 131 14.36 -13.04 -5.81
C PRO A 131 15.63 -13.08 -6.64
N GLU A 132 15.77 -14.05 -7.55
CA GLU A 132 16.90 -14.16 -8.46
C GLU A 132 17.05 -12.98 -9.41
N ASN A 133 15.94 -12.27 -9.69
CA ASN A 133 15.89 -11.09 -10.54
C ASN A 133 15.97 -9.77 -9.75
N MET A 134 16.16 -9.84 -8.42
CA MET A 134 16.37 -8.66 -7.58
C MET A 134 17.86 -8.32 -7.49
N ILE A 135 18.18 -7.05 -7.68
CA ILE A 135 19.48 -6.49 -7.33
C ILE A 135 19.60 -6.51 -5.81
N SER A 136 20.70 -7.10 -5.32
CA SER A 136 21.01 -7.21 -3.89
C SER A 136 22.04 -6.15 -3.54
N THR A 137 21.57 -4.90 -3.50
CA THR A 137 22.39 -3.71 -3.21
C THR A 137 21.65 -2.92 -2.15
N ALA A 138 22.38 -2.39 -1.18
CA ALA A 138 21.79 -1.55 -0.15
C ALA A 138 21.42 -0.17 -0.73
N VAL A 139 20.46 0.52 -0.11
CA VAL A 139 19.96 1.81 -0.65
C VAL A 139 21.06 2.87 -0.69
N GLU A 140 21.93 2.86 0.32
CA GLU A 140 23.11 3.71 0.44
C GLU A 140 24.10 3.55 -0.72
N ASP A 141 24.16 2.37 -1.33
CA ASP A 141 25.10 2.02 -2.40
C ASP A 141 24.56 2.34 -3.81
N LEU A 142 23.30 2.81 -3.93
CA LEU A 142 22.74 3.19 -5.22
C LEU A 142 23.50 4.40 -5.80
N PRO A 143 23.88 4.41 -7.10
CA PRO A 143 24.48 5.59 -7.70
C PRO A 143 23.51 6.78 -7.69
N ASP A 144 23.97 7.95 -7.25
CA ASP A 144 23.12 9.13 -7.07
C ASP A 144 22.48 9.62 -8.39
N ASP A 145 23.21 9.45 -9.49
CA ASP A 145 22.86 9.87 -10.85
C ASP A 145 22.10 8.79 -11.65
N ALA A 146 22.04 7.54 -11.16
CA ALA A 146 21.25 6.51 -11.78
C ALA A 146 19.75 6.86 -11.70
N CYS A 147 19.01 6.55 -12.78
CA CYS A 147 17.57 6.74 -12.85
C CYS A 147 16.83 5.43 -12.57
N TYR A 148 15.75 5.54 -11.80
CA TYR A 148 14.93 4.41 -11.39
C TYR A 148 13.47 4.64 -11.71
N GLU A 149 12.86 3.72 -12.45
CA GLU A 149 11.42 3.66 -12.59
C GLU A 149 10.82 3.07 -11.31
N VAL A 150 9.90 3.83 -10.70
CA VAL A 150 9.33 3.52 -9.39
C VAL A 150 8.00 2.80 -9.54
N SER A 151 7.85 1.71 -8.80
CA SER A 151 6.59 1.04 -8.60
C SER A 151 6.36 0.78 -7.12
N PHE A 152 5.10 0.83 -6.70
CA PHE A 152 4.74 0.17 -5.45
C PHE A 152 4.83 -1.34 -5.66
N ALA A 153 5.18 -2.11 -4.63
CA ALA A 153 5.38 -3.55 -4.75
C ALA A 153 4.61 -4.29 -3.66
N ARG A 154 3.91 -5.36 -4.05
CA ARG A 154 3.13 -6.22 -3.16
C ARG A 154 3.79 -7.58 -3.09
N LYS A 155 4.01 -8.09 -1.88
CA LYS A 155 4.53 -9.45 -1.68
C LYS A 155 3.47 -10.50 -2.07
N GLN A 156 3.75 -11.28 -3.10
CA GLN A 156 2.80 -12.22 -3.71
C GLN A 156 2.48 -13.42 -2.82
N ALA A 157 3.46 -13.89 -2.02
CA ALA A 157 3.32 -15.11 -1.24
C ALA A 157 2.07 -15.12 -0.33
N PHE A 158 1.66 -13.97 0.21
CA PHE A 158 0.44 -13.83 1.02
C PHE A 158 -0.84 -13.82 0.18
N THR A 159 -0.80 -13.21 -1.00
CA THR A 159 -1.89 -13.23 -1.98
C THR A 159 -2.18 -14.65 -2.43
N ASP A 160 -1.15 -15.43 -2.77
CA ASP A 160 -1.29 -16.83 -3.19
C ASP A 160 -1.86 -17.70 -2.05
N LEU A 161 -1.31 -17.53 -0.84
CA LEU A 161 -1.76 -18.24 0.37
C LEU A 161 -3.25 -18.01 0.65
N SER A 162 -3.72 -16.80 0.38
CA SER A 162 -5.10 -16.40 0.64
C SER A 162 -6.03 -16.56 -0.56
N LYS A 163 -5.51 -16.97 -1.74
CA LYS A 163 -6.25 -16.98 -3.00
C LYS A 163 -6.88 -15.61 -3.32
N GLY A 164 -6.15 -14.54 -3.06
CA GLY A 164 -6.63 -13.16 -3.21
C GLY A 164 -7.70 -12.73 -2.20
N LYS A 165 -8.01 -13.57 -1.19
CA LYS A 165 -9.01 -13.26 -0.16
C LYS A 165 -8.44 -12.51 1.03
N SER A 166 -7.11 -12.49 1.17
CA SER A 166 -6.45 -11.68 2.18
C SER A 166 -6.36 -10.26 1.67
N PRO A 167 -6.91 -9.28 2.41
CA PRO A 167 -6.62 -7.89 2.12
C PRO A 167 -5.16 -7.53 2.50
N PHE A 168 -4.43 -8.43 3.14
CA PHE A 168 -3.09 -8.18 3.67
C PHE A 168 -2.02 -8.34 2.60
N TYR A 169 -1.33 -7.25 2.28
CA TYR A 169 -0.17 -7.21 1.41
C TYR A 169 0.96 -6.49 2.15
N HIS A 170 2.14 -7.12 2.26
CA HIS A 170 3.33 -6.35 2.63
C HIS A 170 3.62 -5.32 1.54
N SER A 171 3.93 -4.11 2.01
CA SER A 171 4.09 -2.94 1.18
C SER A 171 5.57 -2.65 1.02
N SER A 172 6.01 -2.61 -0.22
CA SER A 172 7.41 -2.42 -0.61
C SER A 172 7.47 -1.42 -1.76
N PHE A 173 8.67 -0.96 -2.08
CA PHE A 173 8.91 -0.25 -3.35
C PHE A 173 9.84 -1.08 -4.22
N ALA A 174 9.55 -1.10 -5.51
CA ALA A 174 10.41 -1.68 -6.52
C ALA A 174 10.94 -0.56 -7.42
N PHE A 175 12.26 -0.49 -7.52
CA PHE A 175 12.99 0.47 -8.34
C PHE A 175 13.66 -0.29 -9.48
N ARG A 176 13.15 -0.13 -10.69
CA ARG A 176 13.77 -0.71 -11.88
C ARG A 176 14.85 0.22 -12.39
N VAL A 177 16.07 -0.28 -12.59
CA VAL A 177 17.16 0.49 -13.17
C VAL A 177 16.81 0.89 -14.61
N VAL A 178 16.89 2.18 -14.92
CA VAL A 178 16.68 2.71 -16.27
C VAL A 178 18.02 2.76 -16.99
N THR A 179 18.08 2.17 -18.18
CA THR A 179 19.27 2.14 -19.04
C THR A 179 18.92 2.57 -20.46
N PRO A 180 19.91 2.96 -21.31
CA PRO A 180 19.65 3.29 -22.71
C PRO A 180 18.97 2.15 -23.48
N ASP A 181 19.34 0.90 -23.18
CA ASP A 181 18.77 -0.30 -23.83
C ASP A 181 17.37 -0.66 -23.32
N ARG A 182 17.03 -0.23 -22.09
CA ARG A 182 15.72 -0.46 -21.45
C ARG A 182 15.22 0.84 -20.81
N PRO A 183 14.79 1.81 -21.63
CA PRO A 183 14.35 3.11 -21.14
C PRO A 183 13.12 2.98 -20.22
N ALA A 184 12.86 4.01 -19.42
CA ALA A 184 11.62 4.13 -18.68
C ALA A 184 10.44 4.26 -19.64
N HIS A 185 9.29 3.72 -19.24
CA HIS A 185 8.07 4.04 -19.97
C HIS A 185 7.77 5.56 -19.81
N PRO A 186 7.39 6.30 -20.87
CA PRO A 186 7.27 7.78 -20.79
C PRO A 186 6.32 8.32 -19.72
N ASN A 187 5.35 7.51 -19.28
CA ASN A 187 4.33 7.90 -18.31
C ASN A 187 4.52 7.25 -16.93
N THR A 188 5.69 6.67 -16.64
CA THR A 188 5.99 6.12 -15.31
C THR A 188 6.77 7.12 -14.48
N VAL A 189 6.59 7.04 -13.17
CA VAL A 189 7.36 7.86 -12.23
C VAL A 189 8.82 7.41 -12.26
N VAL A 190 9.72 8.34 -12.57
CA VAL A 190 11.17 8.11 -12.55
C VAL A 190 11.82 9.08 -11.56
N ILE A 191 12.68 8.56 -10.69
CA ILE A 191 13.47 9.36 -9.74
C ILE A 191 14.94 8.93 -9.78
N SER A 192 15.84 9.81 -9.35
CA SER A 192 17.28 9.49 -9.26
C SER A 192 17.61 8.65 -8.03
N GLY A 193 18.77 7.98 -8.02
CA GLY A 193 19.24 7.24 -6.85
C GLY A 193 19.39 8.13 -5.61
N LYS A 194 19.79 9.39 -5.79
CA LYS A 194 19.81 10.39 -4.72
C LYS A 194 18.42 10.60 -4.11
N GLN A 195 17.40 10.70 -4.96
CA GLN A 195 16.01 10.86 -4.54
C GLN A 195 15.45 9.60 -3.86
N VAL A 196 15.86 8.40 -4.31
CA VAL A 196 15.55 7.13 -3.61
C VAL A 196 16.11 7.16 -2.19
N LYS A 197 17.39 7.55 -2.03
CA LYS A 197 18.04 7.64 -0.71
C LYS A 197 17.35 8.64 0.19
N GLU A 198 17.00 9.82 -0.32
CA GLU A 198 16.26 10.86 0.41
C GLU A 198 14.90 10.32 0.90
N MET A 199 14.13 9.70 0.01
CA MET A 199 12.84 9.09 0.33
C MET A 199 12.98 8.02 1.42
N VAL A 200 13.95 7.11 1.28
CA VAL A 200 14.16 6.02 2.25
C VAL A 200 14.64 6.54 3.60
N ALA A 201 15.50 7.56 3.62
CA ALA A 201 15.96 8.19 4.86
C ALA A 201 14.80 8.84 5.63
N ASP A 202 13.90 9.54 4.92
CA ASP A 202 12.70 10.13 5.53
C ASP A 202 11.76 9.07 6.12
N ILE A 203 11.50 7.99 5.36
CA ILE A 203 10.68 6.87 5.84
C ILE A 203 11.32 6.22 7.08
N ASN A 204 12.63 5.98 7.05
CA ASN A 204 13.35 5.37 8.17
C ASN A 204 13.21 6.23 9.42
N LYS A 205 13.51 7.52 9.33
CA LYS A 205 13.46 8.45 10.45
C LYS A 205 12.04 8.59 11.04
N THR A 206 11.04 8.66 10.17
CA THR A 206 9.67 8.99 10.59
C THR A 206 8.87 7.77 11.04
N ILE A 207 9.07 6.61 10.40
CA ILE A 207 8.27 5.41 10.64
C ILE A 207 9.08 4.29 11.27
N CYS A 208 10.27 4.00 10.74
CA CYS A 208 10.96 2.76 11.08
C CYS A 208 11.79 2.85 12.37
N GLU A 209 12.56 3.92 12.56
CA GLU A 209 13.41 4.16 13.73
C GLU A 209 12.60 4.17 15.05
N PRO A 210 11.44 4.85 15.16
CA PRO A 210 10.60 4.78 16.35
C PRO A 210 10.10 3.37 16.69
N GLN A 211 10.10 2.47 15.70
CA GLN A 211 9.70 1.06 15.84
C GLN A 211 10.90 0.11 15.86
N HIS A 212 12.12 0.64 15.99
CA HIS A 212 13.37 -0.13 16.00
C HIS A 212 13.57 -1.02 14.76
N CYS A 213 13.18 -0.53 13.58
CA CYS A 213 13.36 -1.22 12.30
C CYS A 213 13.91 -0.29 11.21
N THR A 214 14.15 -0.80 10.01
CA THR A 214 14.51 -0.02 8.82
C THR A 214 13.79 -0.53 7.58
N MET A 215 13.66 0.30 6.55
CA MET A 215 13.13 -0.08 5.23
C MET A 215 13.94 -1.16 4.53
N ASN A 216 15.20 -1.38 4.92
CA ASN A 216 16.02 -2.44 4.32
C ASN A 216 15.65 -3.82 4.89
N SER A 217 15.24 -3.90 6.16
CA SER A 217 14.99 -5.17 6.86
C SER A 217 13.53 -5.38 7.27
N SER A 218 12.67 -4.37 7.11
CA SER A 218 11.25 -4.38 7.48
C SER A 218 10.37 -3.91 6.33
N ASN A 219 9.20 -4.52 6.18
CA ASN A 219 8.24 -4.28 5.11
C ASN A 219 6.85 -3.96 5.67
N CYS A 220 6.82 -3.19 6.76
CA CYS A 220 5.58 -2.81 7.41
C CYS A 220 4.75 -1.91 6.48
N TYR A 221 3.44 -2.10 6.48
CA TYR A 221 2.52 -1.33 5.65
C TYR A 221 2.64 0.18 5.91
N SER A 222 2.93 0.59 7.16
CA SER A 222 3.04 2.01 7.54
C SER A 222 4.13 2.69 6.74
N ALA A 223 5.27 2.03 6.57
CA ALA A 223 6.41 2.58 5.88
C ALA A 223 6.17 2.65 4.37
N GLY A 224 5.53 1.62 3.79
CA GLY A 224 5.11 1.65 2.39
C GLY A 224 4.09 2.75 2.08
N LEU A 225 3.07 2.91 2.92
CA LEU A 225 2.04 3.94 2.75
C LEU A 225 2.58 5.36 2.97
N TYR A 226 3.36 5.57 4.03
CA TYR A 226 4.05 6.85 4.24
C TYR A 226 5.01 7.16 3.08
N GLY A 227 5.69 6.14 2.56
CA GLY A 227 6.58 6.26 1.41
C GLY A 227 5.90 6.78 0.15
N MET A 228 4.59 6.53 -0.05
CA MET A 228 3.86 7.12 -1.18
C MET A 228 3.77 8.65 -1.06
N LYS A 229 3.56 9.16 0.16
CA LYS A 229 3.64 10.60 0.45
C LYS A 229 5.06 11.12 0.24
N ALA A 230 6.08 10.44 0.77
CA ALA A 230 7.48 10.86 0.59
C ALA A 230 7.86 10.90 -0.90
N LEU A 231 7.40 9.93 -1.69
CA LEU A 231 7.59 9.90 -3.14
C LEU A 231 6.90 11.09 -3.83
N ALA A 232 5.66 11.42 -3.46
CA ALA A 232 4.96 12.58 -4.01
C ALA A 232 5.71 13.89 -3.75
N GLU A 233 6.28 14.05 -2.55
CA GLU A 233 7.09 15.20 -2.19
C GLU A 233 8.41 15.29 -2.96
N VAL A 234 9.06 14.15 -3.20
CA VAL A 234 10.24 14.05 -4.07
C VAL A 234 9.90 14.49 -5.50
N VAL A 235 8.76 14.04 -6.03
CA VAL A 235 8.27 14.42 -7.37
C VAL A 235 7.93 15.90 -7.43
N ASP A 236 7.28 16.46 -6.41
CA ASP A 236 6.96 17.90 -6.34
C ASP A 236 8.22 18.78 -6.43
N ARG A 237 9.28 18.39 -5.71
CA ARG A 237 10.58 19.10 -5.73
C ARG A 237 11.44 18.84 -6.97
N SER A 238 11.07 17.87 -7.82
CA SER A 238 11.86 17.53 -9.00
C SER A 238 11.82 18.63 -10.07
N SER A 239 12.87 18.67 -10.90
CA SER A 239 13.04 19.65 -11.99
C SER A 239 12.34 19.27 -13.29
N VAL A 240 11.45 18.28 -13.28
CA VAL A 240 10.63 17.93 -14.45
C VAL A 240 9.60 19.02 -14.72
N ASP A 241 9.10 19.09 -15.96
CA ASP A 241 8.06 20.04 -16.32
C ASP A 241 6.75 19.81 -15.54
N GLU A 242 5.94 20.86 -15.43
CA GLU A 242 4.73 20.85 -14.61
C GLU A 242 3.70 19.81 -15.08
N THR A 243 3.61 19.54 -16.39
CA THR A 243 2.67 18.54 -16.93
C THR A 243 3.08 17.12 -16.52
N THR A 244 4.35 16.79 -16.66
CA THR A 244 4.91 15.51 -16.21
C THR A 244 4.76 15.36 -14.69
N LYS A 245 5.04 16.43 -13.93
CA LYS A 245 4.87 16.47 -12.48
C LYS A 245 3.43 16.17 -12.07
N LYS A 246 2.46 16.88 -12.64
CA LYS A 246 1.02 16.67 -12.37
C LYS A 246 0.58 15.24 -12.68
N THR A 247 1.04 14.69 -13.81
CA THR A 247 0.75 13.30 -14.21
C THR A 247 1.31 12.28 -13.22
N ASN A 248 2.55 12.48 -12.77
CA ASN A 248 3.19 11.62 -11.78
C ASN A 248 2.50 11.69 -10.42
N LEU A 249 2.16 12.90 -9.95
CA LEU A 249 1.44 13.10 -8.70
C LEU A 249 0.04 12.45 -8.72
N LYS A 250 -0.71 12.58 -9.81
CA LYS A 250 -2.00 11.90 -9.98
C LYS A 250 -1.82 10.37 -9.92
N SER A 251 -0.83 9.83 -10.62
CA SER A 251 -0.54 8.39 -10.63
C SER A 251 -0.18 7.86 -9.24
N ILE A 252 0.59 8.64 -8.47
CA ILE A 252 0.91 8.32 -7.08
C ILE A 252 -0.36 8.34 -6.23
N ALA A 253 -1.22 9.34 -6.38
CA ALA A 253 -2.48 9.45 -5.64
C ALA A 253 -3.45 8.29 -5.93
N ASP A 254 -3.62 7.92 -7.20
CA ASP A 254 -4.46 6.80 -7.64
C ASP A 254 -4.01 5.49 -7.00
N VAL A 255 -2.71 5.19 -7.05
CA VAL A 255 -2.16 3.98 -6.43
C VAL A 255 -2.26 4.06 -4.90
N THR A 256 -1.97 5.22 -4.30
CA THR A 256 -2.08 5.45 -2.85
C THR A 256 -3.48 5.13 -2.33
N LYS A 257 -4.52 5.63 -3.01
CA LYS A 257 -5.93 5.40 -2.62
C LYS A 257 -6.24 3.89 -2.61
N GLN A 258 -5.82 3.16 -3.65
CA GLN A 258 -6.03 1.72 -3.70
C GLN A 258 -5.26 0.98 -2.60
N VAL A 259 -3.95 1.26 -2.44
CA VAL A 259 -3.14 0.52 -1.45
C VAL A 259 -3.53 0.86 -0.01
N ALA A 260 -4.04 2.07 0.24
CA ALA A 260 -4.57 2.48 1.55
C ALA A 260 -5.88 1.76 1.87
N ARG A 261 -6.78 1.60 0.89
CA ARG A 261 -8.00 0.78 1.03
C ARG A 261 -7.65 -0.67 1.37
N ASP A 262 -6.71 -1.25 0.64
CA ASP A 262 -6.26 -2.63 0.86
C ASP A 262 -5.70 -2.83 2.28
N ASN A 263 -5.03 -1.82 2.84
CA ASN A 263 -4.38 -1.89 4.16
C ASN A 263 -5.14 -1.17 5.29
N TYR A 264 -6.40 -0.81 5.06
CA TYR A 264 -7.14 0.09 5.92
C TYR A 264 -7.23 -0.40 7.38
N GLY A 265 -7.75 -1.61 7.60
CA GLY A 265 -8.09 -2.12 8.93
C GLY A 265 -6.91 -2.50 9.82
N ARG A 266 -5.67 -2.32 9.35
CA ARG A 266 -4.45 -2.65 10.12
C ARG A 266 -3.56 -1.46 10.37
N GLY A 267 -3.66 -0.39 9.58
CA GLY A 267 -2.50 0.45 9.43
C GLY A 267 -2.65 1.93 9.22
N VAL A 268 -3.66 2.35 8.47
CA VAL A 268 -3.84 3.77 8.22
C VAL A 268 -4.48 4.42 9.45
N THR A 269 -5.44 3.76 10.09
CA THR A 269 -6.11 4.30 11.30
C THR A 269 -5.40 4.01 12.60
N ASN A 270 -4.54 3.00 12.64
CA ASN A 270 -3.76 2.66 13.83
C ASN A 270 -2.45 3.45 13.95
N ASN A 271 -2.01 4.12 12.87
CA ASN A 271 -0.83 4.96 12.88
C ASN A 271 -1.21 6.41 12.52
N PRO A 272 -1.31 7.32 13.50
CA PRO A 272 -1.74 8.70 13.25
C PRO A 272 -0.79 9.45 12.30
N VAL A 273 0.50 9.11 12.27
CA VAL A 273 1.47 9.71 11.35
C VAL A 273 1.15 9.37 9.91
N VAL A 274 0.82 8.10 9.64
CA VAL A 274 0.41 7.64 8.30
C VAL A 274 -0.92 8.26 7.91
N SER A 275 -1.89 8.29 8.83
CA SER A 275 -3.18 8.94 8.59
C SER A 275 -2.99 10.39 8.15
N VAL A 276 -2.25 11.21 8.93
CA VAL A 276 -1.97 12.62 8.60
C VAL A 276 -1.24 12.77 7.27
N ALA A 277 -0.23 11.94 7.00
CA ALA A 277 0.52 11.97 5.75
C ALA A 277 -0.40 11.75 4.54
N LEU A 278 -1.38 10.85 4.64
CA LEU A 278 -2.30 10.52 3.56
C LEU A 278 -3.47 11.51 3.44
N ILE A 279 -4.15 11.83 4.54
CA ILE A 279 -5.39 12.63 4.49
C ILE A 279 -5.14 14.15 4.52
N SER A 280 -3.98 14.59 5.02
CA SER A 280 -3.66 16.03 5.14
C SER A 280 -2.54 16.44 4.21
N ASP A 281 -1.39 15.78 4.30
CA ASP A 281 -0.20 16.26 3.59
C ASP A 281 -0.29 15.97 2.08
N MET A 282 -0.68 14.75 1.71
CA MET A 282 -0.98 14.43 0.31
C MET A 282 -2.09 15.32 -0.24
N TYR A 283 -3.15 15.58 0.55
CA TYR A 283 -4.24 16.49 0.14
C TYR A 283 -3.73 17.89 -0.17
N LYS A 284 -2.92 18.50 0.72
CA LYS A 284 -2.34 19.83 0.51
C LYS A 284 -1.44 19.85 -0.72
N LEU A 285 -0.65 18.80 -0.92
CA LEU A 285 0.23 18.67 -2.08
C LEU A 285 -0.58 18.60 -3.38
N LEU A 286 -1.59 17.73 -3.46
CA LEU A 286 -2.45 17.65 -4.64
C LEU A 286 -3.24 18.94 -4.88
N LYS A 287 -3.68 19.62 -3.82
CA LYS A 287 -4.36 20.93 -3.91
C LYS A 287 -3.47 21.99 -4.54
N LYS A 288 -2.20 22.05 -4.13
CA LYS A 288 -1.20 22.98 -4.69
C LYS A 288 -1.08 22.87 -6.22
N HIS A 289 -1.28 21.66 -6.76
CA HIS A 289 -1.21 21.39 -8.20
C HIS A 289 -2.58 21.32 -8.90
N GLU A 290 -3.67 21.68 -8.21
CA GLU A 290 -5.03 21.65 -8.76
C GLU A 290 -5.46 20.24 -9.22
N LEU A 291 -5.04 19.22 -8.47
CA LEU A 291 -5.30 17.80 -8.79
C LEU A 291 -6.41 17.16 -7.95
N LEU A 292 -7.00 17.92 -7.02
CA LEU A 292 -8.12 17.44 -6.22
C LEU A 292 -9.41 17.37 -7.05
N ILE A 293 -10.26 16.42 -6.71
CA ILE A 293 -11.58 16.29 -7.31
C ILE A 293 -12.58 17.12 -6.53
N ASP A 294 -13.31 17.97 -7.24
CA ASP A 294 -14.46 18.67 -6.68
C ASP A 294 -15.58 17.65 -6.38
N ILE A 295 -15.84 17.45 -5.09
CA ILE A 295 -16.82 16.46 -4.59
C ILE A 295 -18.24 16.78 -5.06
N GLU A 296 -18.54 18.04 -5.40
CA GLU A 296 -19.85 18.49 -5.90
C GLU A 296 -20.24 17.88 -7.27
N VAL A 297 -19.26 17.52 -8.11
CA VAL A 297 -19.51 16.98 -9.46
C VAL A 297 -19.94 15.51 -9.43
N GLN A 298 -19.59 14.74 -8.40
CA GLN A 298 -19.95 13.32 -8.31
C GLN A 298 -21.43 13.09 -7.96
N HIS A 299 -22.07 13.98 -7.19
CA HIS A 299 -23.49 13.84 -6.86
C HIS A 299 -24.41 14.12 -8.06
N GLN A 300 -24.01 14.96 -9.02
CA GLN A 300 -24.79 15.18 -10.23
C GLN A 300 -24.72 14.00 -11.20
N ASN A 301 -23.54 13.37 -11.37
CA ASN A 301 -23.38 12.23 -12.29
C ASN A 301 -23.98 10.92 -11.78
N GLN A 302 -24.22 10.75 -10.47
CA GLN A 302 -24.95 9.59 -9.93
C GLN A 302 -26.48 9.78 -9.92
N SER A 303 -26.97 11.02 -10.02
CA SER A 303 -28.41 11.32 -10.11
C SER A 303 -28.98 11.30 -11.55
N GLY A 304 -28.12 11.07 -12.56
CA GLY A 304 -28.48 11.07 -13.98
C GLY A 304 -29.02 9.74 -14.53
N PHE A 305 -29.13 8.69 -13.71
CA PHE A 305 -29.92 7.50 -14.06
C PHE A 305 -31.30 7.59 -13.39
N LYS A 306 -32.24 8.18 -14.11
CA LYS A 306 -33.67 7.93 -13.96
C LYS A 306 -34.24 7.51 -15.29
#